data_AF-A0A971BE48-F1
#
_entry.id   AF-A0A971BE48-F1
#
_cell.length_a   1.000
_cell.length_b   1.000
_cell.length_c   1.000
_cell.angle_alpha   90.00
_cell.angle_beta   90.00
_cell.angle_gamma   90.00
#
_symmetry.space_group_name_H-M   'P 1'
#
loop_
_entity.id
_entity.type
_entity.pdbx_description
1 polymer ?
#
loop_
_entity_poly.entity_id
_entity_poly.type
_entity_poly.pdbx_seq_one_letter_code
_entity_poly.pdbx_strand_id
1 'polypeptide(L)'
;ASDSLNYIFSPAGLYTRVTVPSDVFAQLNGKAINAMNLKIEATQLDKGTYGMAPPSSMLLIRESDAVDFFTRFGVNDGLYSFLANYDSQNECYDFNLSYYAQKMVRELADSTSTTFEPFTSMLLIPVTVVTSSDGDKVRLEQLLTPSAVKVKGWNHPTASMKLEMVYTKSKVN
;
A
#
# COMPACT_ATOMS: atom_id res chain seq x y z
N ALA A 1 -1.94 3.63 -25.76
CA ALA A 1 -1.86 2.85 -24.51
C ALA A 1 -3.23 2.95 -23.84
N SER A 2 -3.82 1.84 -23.42
CA SER A 2 -5.08 1.85 -22.68
C SER A 2 -4.84 2.47 -21.31
N ASP A 3 -5.58 3.53 -20.97
CA ASP A 3 -5.58 4.14 -19.64
C ASP A 3 -5.96 3.06 -18.60
N SER A 4 -5.05 2.73 -17.68
CA SER A 4 -5.35 1.82 -16.58
C SER A 4 -6.11 2.56 -15.48
N LEU A 5 -7.44 2.57 -15.61
CA LEU A 5 -8.33 3.03 -14.56
C LEU A 5 -8.90 1.82 -13.81
N ASN A 6 -8.63 1.73 -12.52
CA ASN A 6 -9.16 0.69 -11.64
C ASN A 6 -10.17 1.33 -10.69
N TYR A 7 -11.27 0.63 -10.45
CA TYR A 7 -12.30 1.09 -9.53
C TYR A 7 -12.26 0.25 -8.27
N ILE A 8 -12.28 0.92 -7.12
CA ILE A 8 -12.34 0.25 -5.82
C ILE A 8 -13.65 0.62 -5.17
N PHE A 9 -14.41 -0.40 -4.79
CA PHE A 9 -15.74 -0.28 -4.20
C PHE A 9 -15.79 -1.01 -2.85
N SER A 10 -16.51 -0.42 -1.90
CA SER A 10 -16.84 -1.01 -0.60
C SER A 10 -18.36 -1.25 -0.51
N PRO A 11 -18.84 -2.40 -0.01
CA PRO A 11 -18.15 -3.66 0.27
C PRO A 11 -18.26 -4.60 -0.94
N ALA A 12 -17.25 -4.67 -1.81
CA ALA A 12 -17.38 -5.42 -3.07
C ALA A 12 -16.80 -6.85 -3.04
N GLY A 13 -16.09 -7.26 -2.00
CA GLY A 13 -15.43 -8.58 -1.95
C GLY A 13 -14.40 -8.81 -3.08
N LEU A 14 -14.03 -7.75 -3.81
CA LEU A 14 -13.05 -7.73 -4.89
C LEU A 14 -11.89 -6.85 -4.47
N TYR A 15 -10.70 -7.42 -4.38
CA TYR A 15 -9.49 -6.70 -3.97
C TYR A 15 -8.62 -6.37 -5.17
N THR A 16 -8.12 -5.14 -5.20
CA THR A 16 -7.17 -4.71 -6.23
C THR A 16 -5.80 -5.24 -5.86
N ARG A 17 -5.15 -5.98 -6.77
CA ARG A 17 -3.77 -6.45 -6.58
C ARG A 17 -2.77 -5.36 -6.98
N VAL A 18 -1.79 -5.13 -6.13
CA VAL A 18 -0.64 -4.25 -6.36
C VAL A 18 0.61 -5.12 -6.28
N THR A 19 1.47 -5.02 -7.30
CA THR A 19 2.74 -5.76 -7.34
C THR A 19 3.90 -4.80 -7.39
N VAL A 20 4.81 -4.88 -6.41
CA VAL A 20 6.07 -4.12 -6.42
C VAL A 20 7.10 -4.88 -7.27
N PRO A 21 7.73 -4.26 -8.28
CA PRO A 21 8.71 -4.96 -9.11
C PRO A 21 9.93 -5.42 -8.29
N SER A 22 10.24 -6.72 -8.33
CA SER A 22 11.36 -7.31 -7.58
C SER A 22 12.73 -6.71 -7.97
N ASP A 23 12.89 -6.33 -9.23
CA ASP A 23 14.13 -5.79 -9.79
C ASP A 23 14.59 -4.51 -9.09
N VAL A 24 13.65 -3.76 -8.50
CA VAL A 24 13.94 -2.57 -7.69
C VAL A 24 14.82 -2.95 -6.50
N PHE A 25 14.54 -4.06 -5.82
CA PHE A 25 15.34 -4.50 -4.67
C PHE A 25 16.72 -5.02 -5.06
N ALA A 26 16.83 -5.68 -6.22
CA ALA A 26 18.11 -6.14 -6.75
C ALA A 26 19.07 -4.98 -7.03
N GLN A 27 18.56 -3.87 -7.61
CA GLN A 27 19.34 -2.66 -7.87
C GLN A 27 19.83 -1.96 -6.59
N LEU A 28 19.25 -2.29 -5.44
CA LEU A 28 19.53 -1.69 -4.16
C LEU A 28 20.43 -2.54 -3.27
N ASN A 29 20.88 -3.70 -3.77
CA ASN A 29 21.80 -4.55 -3.04
C ASN A 29 23.05 -3.76 -2.60
N GLY A 30 23.42 -3.89 -1.32
CA GLY A 30 24.51 -3.14 -0.71
C GLY A 30 24.26 -1.65 -0.46
N LYS A 31 23.03 -1.15 -0.60
CA LYS A 31 22.64 0.24 -0.30
C LYS A 31 21.81 0.33 0.98
N ALA A 32 21.93 1.45 1.70
CA ALA A 32 21.08 1.75 2.84
C ALA A 32 19.81 2.46 2.36
N ILE A 33 18.64 1.85 2.57
CA ILE A 33 17.34 2.46 2.23
C ILE A 33 16.90 3.38 3.36
N ASN A 34 16.72 4.66 3.05
CA ASN A 34 16.27 5.67 4.00
C ASN A 34 14.76 5.89 3.92
N ALA A 35 14.20 5.86 2.72
CA ALA A 35 12.77 5.98 2.49
C ALA A 35 12.34 5.19 1.24
N MET A 36 11.14 4.61 1.30
CA MET A 36 10.41 4.09 0.15
C MET A 36 8.93 4.40 0.33
N ASN A 37 8.34 5.14 -0.61
CA ASN A 37 6.94 5.55 -0.58
C ASN A 37 6.23 5.11 -1.85
N LEU A 38 5.08 4.47 -1.71
CA LEU A 38 4.20 4.15 -2.83
C LEU A 38 3.02 5.10 -2.82
N LYS A 39 3.02 6.04 -3.77
CA LYS A 39 1.93 6.97 -3.99
C LYS A 39 0.96 6.42 -5.03
N ILE A 40 -0.28 6.22 -4.60
CA ILE A 40 -1.39 5.79 -5.44
C ILE A 40 -2.34 6.98 -5.64
N GLU A 41 -2.39 7.48 -6.87
CA GLU A 41 -3.30 8.55 -7.27
C GLU A 41 -4.75 8.03 -7.28
N ALA A 42 -5.63 8.72 -6.57
CA ALA A 42 -6.96 8.27 -6.20
C ALA A 42 -7.97 9.42 -6.31
N THR A 43 -8.72 9.43 -7.41
CA THR A 43 -9.66 10.51 -7.74
C THR A 43 -11.06 10.16 -7.27
N GLN A 44 -11.76 11.13 -6.70
CA GLN A 44 -13.16 10.95 -6.30
C GLN A 44 -14.05 10.71 -7.53
N LEU A 45 -15.11 9.91 -7.37
CA LEU A 45 -16.17 9.77 -8.37
C LEU A 45 -17.03 11.03 -8.42
N ASP A 46 -17.53 11.40 -9.60
CA ASP A 46 -18.37 12.61 -9.74
C ASP A 46 -19.51 12.62 -8.72
N LYS A 47 -19.51 13.65 -7.86
CA LYS A 47 -20.45 13.82 -6.75
C LYS A 47 -21.91 13.81 -7.22
N GLY A 48 -22.18 14.31 -8.42
CA GLY A 48 -23.53 14.38 -9.00
C GLY A 48 -24.11 13.05 -9.47
N THR A 49 -23.28 12.03 -9.72
CA THR A 49 -23.73 10.77 -10.34
C THR A 49 -23.70 9.60 -9.37
N TYR A 50 -22.77 9.58 -8.41
CA TYR A 50 -22.57 8.42 -7.55
C TYR A 50 -22.59 8.71 -6.04
N GLY A 51 -22.52 9.98 -5.60
CA GLY A 51 -22.63 10.37 -4.18
C GLY A 51 -21.63 9.76 -3.19
N MET A 52 -20.76 8.84 -3.63
CA MET A 52 -19.83 8.10 -2.78
C MET A 52 -18.55 8.90 -2.56
N ALA A 53 -18.15 8.99 -1.29
CA ALA A 53 -16.84 9.52 -0.92
C ALA A 53 -15.75 8.44 -1.13
N PRO A 54 -14.49 8.85 -1.38
CA PRO A 54 -13.36 7.94 -1.27
C PRO A 54 -13.30 7.33 0.14
N PRO A 55 -12.85 6.07 0.28
CA PRO A 55 -12.54 5.49 1.58
C PRO A 55 -11.63 6.42 2.41
N SER A 56 -11.87 6.56 3.71
CA SER A 56 -10.99 7.39 4.54
C SER A 56 -9.58 6.81 4.66
N SER A 57 -9.49 5.49 4.67
CA SER A 57 -8.25 4.75 4.84
C SER A 57 -8.20 3.52 3.94
N MET A 58 -7.01 3.23 3.44
CA MET A 58 -6.71 2.07 2.62
C MET A 58 -5.60 1.25 3.28
N LEU A 59 -5.78 -0.06 3.28
CA LEU A 59 -4.80 -1.03 3.73
C LEU A 59 -4.17 -1.69 2.51
N LEU A 60 -2.85 -1.62 2.41
CA LEU A 60 -2.06 -2.44 1.52
C LEU A 60 -1.50 -3.61 2.34
N ILE A 61 -1.82 -4.84 1.98
CA ILE A 61 -1.44 -6.03 2.78
C ILE A 61 -0.90 -7.15 1.91
N ARG A 62 0.06 -7.92 2.40
CA ARG A 62 0.55 -9.14 1.75
C ARG A 62 -0.63 -10.06 1.41
N GLU A 63 -0.70 -10.53 0.17
CA GLU A 63 -1.86 -11.27 -0.33
C GLU A 63 -2.18 -12.53 0.49
N SER A 64 -1.15 -13.25 0.96
CA SER A 64 -1.31 -14.45 1.79
C SER A 64 -1.94 -14.18 3.16
N ASP A 65 -1.80 -12.98 3.69
CA ASP A 65 -2.19 -12.66 5.08
C ASP A 65 -3.55 -11.98 5.16
N ALA A 66 -4.11 -11.56 4.03
CA ALA A 66 -5.29 -10.70 4.00
C ALA A 66 -6.50 -11.32 4.72
N VAL A 67 -6.73 -12.63 4.56
CA VAL A 67 -7.85 -13.32 5.21
C VAL A 67 -7.63 -13.37 6.73
N ASP A 68 -6.47 -13.84 7.17
CA ASP A 68 -6.15 -14.00 8.59
C ASP A 68 -6.04 -12.67 9.35
N PHE A 69 -5.63 -11.61 8.64
CA PHE A 69 -5.51 -10.28 9.22
C PHE A 69 -6.86 -9.76 9.75
N PHE A 70 -7.94 -9.90 8.97
CA PHE A 70 -9.26 -9.44 9.39
C PHE A 70 -9.91 -10.38 10.40
N THR A 71 -9.70 -11.70 10.29
CA THR A 71 -10.27 -12.66 11.26
C THR A 71 -9.65 -12.51 12.66
N ARG A 72 -8.39 -12.06 12.74
CA ARG A 72 -7.67 -11.84 13.99
C ARG A 72 -7.72 -10.40 14.52
N PHE A 73 -8.51 -9.52 13.91
CA PHE A 73 -8.58 -8.10 14.27
C PHE A 73 -7.21 -7.40 14.25
N GLY A 74 -6.44 -7.61 13.19
CA GLY A 74 -5.09 -7.09 13.05
C GLY A 74 -4.99 -5.56 13.08
N VAL A 75 -3.81 -5.08 13.46
CA VAL A 75 -3.36 -3.69 13.30
C VAL A 75 -2.18 -3.69 12.33
N ASN A 76 -2.02 -2.62 11.55
CA ASN A 76 -0.93 -2.54 10.59
C ASN A 76 0.45 -2.57 11.28
N ASP A 77 1.42 -3.25 10.68
CA ASP A 77 2.76 -3.48 11.24
C ASP A 77 3.89 -2.77 10.48
N GLY A 78 3.61 -2.22 9.30
CA GLY A 78 4.61 -1.57 8.46
C GLY A 78 5.59 -2.53 7.79
N LEU A 79 5.35 -3.84 7.86
CA LEU A 79 6.18 -4.87 7.22
C LEU A 79 5.38 -5.74 6.26
N TYR A 80 4.26 -6.31 6.72
CA TYR A 80 3.34 -7.11 5.91
C TYR A 80 2.05 -6.36 5.60
N SER A 81 1.80 -5.26 6.31
CA SER A 81 0.59 -4.45 6.22
C SER A 81 0.90 -2.95 6.40
N PHE A 82 0.37 -2.13 5.50
CA PHE A 82 0.67 -0.71 5.40
C PHE A 82 -0.64 0.07 5.30
N LEU A 83 -0.82 1.04 6.19
CA LEU A 83 -2.02 1.87 6.22
C LEU A 83 -1.71 3.25 5.66
N ALA A 84 -2.57 3.74 4.77
CA ALA A 84 -2.57 5.11 4.30
C ALA A 84 -3.95 5.74 4.47
N ASN A 85 -3.99 7.03 4.78
CA ASN A 85 -5.22 7.81 4.79
C ASN A 85 -5.36 8.56 3.47
N TYR A 86 -6.60 8.84 3.09
CA TYR A 86 -6.87 9.62 1.90
C TYR A 86 -6.43 11.08 2.09
N ASP A 87 -5.52 11.54 1.24
CA ASP A 87 -5.17 12.95 1.13
C ASP A 87 -6.10 13.60 0.10
N SER A 88 -7.06 14.39 0.58
CA SER A 88 -8.02 15.09 -0.28
C SER A 88 -7.42 16.28 -1.02
N GLN A 89 -6.27 16.80 -0.60
CA GLN A 89 -5.60 17.93 -1.26
C GLN A 89 -4.82 17.45 -2.48
N ASN A 90 -4.14 16.31 -2.33
CA ASN A 90 -3.34 15.70 -3.39
C ASN A 90 -4.06 14.55 -4.13
N GLU A 91 -5.29 14.24 -3.73
CA GLU A 91 -6.12 13.15 -4.26
C GLU A 91 -5.37 11.82 -4.33
N CYS A 92 -4.80 11.37 -3.21
CA CYS A 92 -3.94 10.17 -3.21
C CYS A 92 -3.93 9.41 -1.88
N TYR A 93 -3.38 8.20 -1.93
CA TYR A 93 -2.91 7.45 -0.77
C TYR A 93 -1.40 7.28 -0.87
N ASP A 94 -0.68 7.66 0.19
CA ASP A 94 0.77 7.52 0.28
C ASP A 94 1.14 6.47 1.33
N PHE A 95 1.68 5.34 0.86
CA PHE A 95 2.08 4.21 1.69
C PHE A 95 3.59 4.25 1.98
N ASN A 96 3.95 4.30 3.25
CA ASN A 96 5.34 4.17 3.66
C ASN A 96 5.76 2.69 3.69
N LEU A 97 6.64 2.31 2.77
CA LEU A 97 7.16 0.96 2.59
C LEU A 97 8.63 0.82 3.05
N SER A 98 9.15 1.82 3.76
CA SER A 98 10.60 1.93 4.05
C SER A 98 11.14 0.74 4.84
N TYR A 99 10.41 0.29 5.87
CA TYR A 99 10.84 -0.84 6.71
C TYR A 99 10.84 -2.17 5.93
N TYR A 100 9.77 -2.40 5.17
CA TYR A 100 9.68 -3.52 4.24
C TYR A 100 10.81 -3.51 3.20
N ALA A 101 11.10 -2.36 2.59
CA ALA A 101 12.17 -2.24 1.60
C ALA A 101 13.54 -2.61 2.18
N GLN A 102 13.82 -2.17 3.41
CA GLN A 102 15.05 -2.53 4.13
C GLN A 102 15.14 -4.04 4.38
N LYS A 103 14.02 -4.69 4.74
CA LYS A 103 13.96 -6.14 4.94
C LYS A 103 14.15 -6.91 3.63
N MET A 104 13.49 -6.50 2.56
CA MET A 104 13.67 -7.08 1.22
C MET A 104 15.13 -7.02 0.77
N VAL A 105 15.79 -5.86 0.84
CA VAL A 105 17.19 -5.71 0.40
C VAL A 105 18.15 -6.55 1.26
N ARG A 106 17.92 -6.63 2.58
CA ARG A 106 18.74 -7.46 3.47
C ARG A 106 18.61 -8.95 3.13
N GLU A 107 17.40 -9.43 2.91
CA GLU A 107 17.15 -10.83 2.54
C GLU A 107 17.75 -11.20 1.18
N LEU A 108 17.75 -10.26 0.22
CA LEU A 108 18.47 -10.44 -1.04
C LEU A 108 19.99 -10.53 -0.88
N ALA A 109 20.55 -9.86 0.13
CA ALA A 109 22.00 -9.87 0.39
C ALA A 109 22.44 -11.11 1.19
N ASP A 110 21.55 -11.65 2.03
CA ASP A 110 21.80 -12.80 2.88
C ASP A 110 20.57 -13.72 2.90
N SER A 111 20.52 -14.63 1.93
CA SER A 111 19.41 -15.58 1.75
C SER A 111 19.38 -16.71 2.78
N THR A 112 20.18 -16.62 3.86
CA THR A 112 20.16 -17.58 4.97
C THR A 112 19.19 -17.18 6.09
N SER A 113 18.58 -15.99 6.00
CA SER A 113 17.64 -15.49 6.98
C SER A 113 16.27 -16.18 6.84
N THR A 114 15.85 -16.88 7.89
CA THR A 114 14.52 -17.54 7.95
C THR A 114 13.47 -16.66 8.63
N THR A 115 13.80 -15.39 8.92
CA THR A 115 12.98 -14.51 9.76
C THR A 115 12.02 -13.62 8.97
N PHE A 116 12.18 -13.59 7.65
CA PHE A 116 11.37 -12.80 6.75
C PHE A 116 11.16 -13.57 5.45
N GLU A 117 9.91 -13.69 5.01
CA GLU A 117 9.56 -14.27 3.72
C GLU A 117 9.36 -13.13 2.71
N PRO A 118 10.24 -12.99 1.69
CA PRO A 118 10.06 -11.99 0.65
C PRO A 118 8.74 -12.15 -0.09
N PHE A 119 8.08 -11.04 -0.35
CA PHE A 119 6.86 -11.00 -1.14
C PHE A 119 6.87 -9.74 -2.00
N THR A 120 6.11 -9.74 -3.09
CA THR A 120 5.95 -8.57 -3.95
C THR A 120 4.50 -8.27 -4.27
N SER A 121 3.60 -9.24 -4.04
CA SER A 121 2.18 -9.13 -4.32
C SER A 121 1.40 -8.77 -3.06
N MET A 122 0.58 -7.73 -3.19
CA MET A 122 -0.20 -7.14 -2.11
C MET A 122 -1.63 -6.88 -2.59
N LEU A 123 -2.57 -6.87 -1.66
CA LEU A 123 -3.95 -6.48 -1.87
C LEU A 123 -4.19 -5.08 -1.30
N LEU A 124 -4.87 -4.25 -2.07
CA LEU A 124 -5.33 -2.92 -1.67
C LEU A 124 -6.81 -2.99 -1.29
N ILE A 125 -7.09 -2.72 -0.01
CA ILE A 125 -8.38 -2.98 0.63
C ILE A 125 -8.86 -1.72 1.37
N PRO A 126 -10.07 -1.22 1.10
CA PRO A 126 -10.70 -0.18 1.90
C PRO A 126 -10.97 -0.67 3.33
N VAL A 127 -10.56 0.12 4.33
CA VAL A 127 -10.71 -0.26 5.74
C VAL A 127 -11.27 0.86 6.61
N THR A 128 -11.89 0.45 7.72
CA THR A 128 -12.24 1.32 8.84
C THR A 128 -11.17 1.17 9.92
N VAL A 129 -10.64 2.28 10.42
CA VAL A 129 -9.72 2.29 11.56
C VAL A 129 -10.54 2.38 12.83
N VAL A 130 -10.48 1.35 13.68
CA VAL A 130 -11.13 1.36 14.99
C VAL A 130 -10.09 1.77 16.03
N THR A 131 -10.34 2.88 16.71
CA THR A 131 -9.48 3.42 17.76
C THR A 131 -10.07 3.20 19.15
N SER A 132 -9.19 3.07 20.15
CA SER A 132 -9.54 3.11 21.57
C SER A 132 -10.01 4.50 21.95
N SER A 133 -10.61 4.64 23.14
CA SER A 133 -10.91 5.94 23.76
C SER A 133 -9.69 6.84 23.89
N ASP A 134 -8.50 6.24 24.01
CA ASP A 134 -7.22 6.94 24.14
C ASP A 134 -6.58 7.31 22.79
N GLY A 135 -7.24 6.99 21.67
CA GLY A 135 -6.77 7.30 20.32
C GLY A 135 -5.84 6.25 19.68
N ASP A 136 -5.43 5.24 20.45
CA ASP A 136 -4.63 4.12 19.94
C ASP A 136 -5.43 3.29 18.92
N LYS A 137 -4.79 2.88 17.83
CA LYS A 137 -5.41 1.98 16.85
C LYS A 137 -5.54 0.59 17.46
N VAL A 138 -6.77 0.10 17.58
CA VAL A 138 -7.06 -1.19 18.22
C VAL A 138 -7.21 -2.29 17.19
N ARG A 139 -7.81 -1.99 16.03
CA ARG A 139 -7.98 -2.95 14.93
C ARG A 139 -8.35 -2.24 13.63
N LEU A 140 -8.12 -2.94 12.52
CA LEU A 140 -8.60 -2.57 11.20
C LEU A 140 -9.70 -3.53 10.77
N GLU A 141 -10.80 -2.99 10.28
CA GLU A 141 -11.94 -3.75 9.77
C GLU A 141 -12.17 -3.43 8.30
N GLN A 142 -12.76 -4.36 7.56
CA GLN A 142 -13.18 -4.06 6.19
C GLN A 142 -14.22 -2.94 6.22
N LEU A 143 -14.09 -1.99 5.30
CA LEU A 143 -15.10 -0.95 5.16
C LEU A 143 -16.40 -1.58 4.66
N LEU A 144 -17.50 -1.35 5.40
CA LEU A 144 -18.83 -1.87 5.07
C LEU A 144 -19.75 -0.79 4.51
N THR A 145 -19.40 0.49 4.71
CA THR A 145 -20.18 1.61 4.18
C THR A 145 -19.90 1.82 2.70
N PRO A 146 -20.92 2.18 1.89
CA PRO A 146 -20.72 2.49 0.48
C PRO A 146 -19.68 3.60 0.29
N SER A 147 -18.59 3.26 -0.36
CA SER A 147 -17.52 4.20 -0.70
C SER A 147 -16.88 3.74 -2.00
N ALA A 148 -16.38 4.68 -2.78
CA ALA A 148 -15.81 4.34 -4.06
C ALA A 148 -14.76 5.37 -4.49
N VAL A 149 -13.72 4.88 -5.15
CA VAL A 149 -12.62 5.70 -5.64
C VAL A 149 -12.06 5.14 -6.95
N LYS A 150 -11.63 6.04 -7.83
CA LYS A 150 -10.90 5.70 -9.05
C LYS A 150 -9.41 5.72 -8.76
N VAL A 151 -8.75 4.59 -8.92
CA VAL A 151 -7.30 4.47 -8.80
C VAL A 151 -6.67 4.42 -10.20
N LYS A 152 -5.66 5.26 -10.41
CA LYS A 152 -4.90 5.30 -11.67
C LYS A 152 -3.72 4.35 -11.55
N GLY A 153 -3.55 3.47 -12.54
CA GLY A 153 -2.44 2.53 -12.58
C GLY A 153 -1.13 3.14 -13.07
N TRP A 154 -0.06 2.33 -13.06
CA TRP A 154 1.29 2.74 -13.44
C TRP A 154 1.39 3.35 -14.85
N ASN A 155 0.62 2.86 -15.83
CA ASN A 155 0.72 3.32 -17.22
C ASN A 155 -0.14 4.57 -17.55
N HIS A 156 -0.77 5.20 -16.55
CA HIS A 156 -1.66 6.34 -16.78
C HIS A 156 -0.88 7.58 -17.24
N PRO A 157 -1.23 8.22 -18.37
CA PRO A 157 -0.38 9.18 -19.07
C PRO A 157 -0.04 10.44 -18.27
N THR A 158 -0.91 10.86 -17.35
CA THR A 158 -0.76 12.12 -16.59
C THR A 158 -0.66 11.95 -15.08
N ALA A 159 -0.87 10.75 -14.56
CA ALA A 159 -1.00 10.50 -13.12
C ALA A 159 -0.77 9.01 -12.81
N SER A 160 0.37 8.50 -13.26
CA SER A 160 0.88 7.17 -12.95
C SER A 160 1.03 6.96 -11.45
N MET A 161 0.83 5.73 -10.98
CA MET A 161 1.35 5.30 -9.68
C MET A 161 2.86 5.58 -9.60
N LYS A 162 3.33 6.05 -8.44
CA LYS A 162 4.75 6.40 -8.24
C LYS A 162 5.33 5.63 -7.06
N LEU A 163 6.50 5.06 -7.29
CA LEU A 163 7.33 4.48 -6.25
C LEU A 163 8.55 5.38 -6.05
N GLU A 164 8.55 6.14 -4.97
CA GLU A 164 9.61 7.08 -4.62
C GLU A 164 10.57 6.44 -3.64
N MET A 165 11.87 6.69 -3.82
CA MET A 165 12.89 6.04 -3.01
C MET A 165 14.09 6.93 -2.76
N VAL A 166 14.58 6.90 -1.53
CA VAL A 166 15.79 7.57 -1.09
C VAL A 166 16.73 6.53 -0.49
N TYR A 167 17.93 6.42 -1.04
CA TYR A 167 18.95 5.49 -0.56
C TYR A 167 20.34 6.11 -0.57
N THR A 168 21.21 5.57 0.27
CA THR A 168 22.62 5.98 0.35
C THR A 168 23.50 4.88 -0.24
N LYS A 169 24.41 5.27 -1.14
CA LYS A 169 25.49 4.42 -1.64
C LYS A 169 26.74 4.69 -0.82
N SER A 170 27.30 3.66 -0.19
CA SER A 170 28.58 3.81 0.52
C SER A 170 29.71 4.14 -0.47
N LYS A 171 30.64 5.01 -0.07
CA LYS A 171 31.86 5.26 -0.83
C LYS A 171 32.72 4.01 -0.71
N VAL A 172 32.91 3.30 -1.83
CA VAL A 172 33.90 2.22 -1.89
C VAL A 172 35.27 2.91 -1.76
N ASN A 173 36.03 2.55 -0.73
CA ASN A 173 37.47 2.85 -0.65
C ASN A 173 38.23 1.83 -1.47
#